data_AF-A0A8T3XAK5-F1
#
_entry.id   AF-A0A8T3XAK5-F1
#
_cell.length_a   1.000
_cell.length_b   1.000
_cell.length_c   1.000
_cell.angle_alpha   90.00
_cell.angle_beta   90.00
_cell.angle_gamma   90.00
#
_symmetry.space_group_name_H-M   'P 1'
#
loop_
_entity.id
_entity.type
_entity.pdbx_description
1 polymer ?
#
loop_
_entity_poly.entity_id
_entity_poly.type
_entity_poly.pdbx_seq_one_letter_code
_entity_poly.pdbx_strand_id
1 'polypeptide(L)'
;MATLSIEAYSPDGRWTKIGSIGPADLPGSLSDNRPDGGRDVYVFKCLGPLSVIYRSDAGMDIETGSLREIAASGSEVVKELRSGSEPYEMRVKTDKSPEPRQIRFVHV
;
A
#
# COMPACT_ATOMS: atom_id res chain seq x y z
N MET A 1 -6.64 3.58 -18.87
CA MET A 1 -5.29 3.03 -18.62
C MET A 1 -5.37 2.30 -17.29
N ALA A 2 -4.73 1.13 -17.16
CA ALA A 2 -4.82 0.35 -15.93
C ALA A 2 -4.20 1.12 -14.75
N THR A 3 -4.89 1.20 -13.63
CA THR A 3 -4.48 1.98 -12.46
C THR A 3 -4.79 1.25 -11.17
N LEU A 4 -3.93 1.42 -10.17
CA LEU A 4 -4.24 1.09 -8.80
C LEU A 4 -4.82 2.32 -8.12
N SER A 5 -6.10 2.30 -7.75
CA SER A 5 -6.73 3.31 -6.90
C SER A 5 -6.47 2.99 -5.43
N ILE A 6 -6.09 4.02 -4.67
CA ILE A 6 -5.94 3.93 -3.21
C ILE A 6 -7.00 4.82 -2.58
N GLU A 7 -7.81 4.22 -1.73
CA GLU A 7 -8.96 4.85 -1.10
C GLU A 7 -8.86 4.72 0.41
N ALA A 8 -9.34 5.75 1.12
CA ALA A 8 -9.47 5.73 2.57
C ALA A 8 -10.94 5.78 2.96
N TYR A 9 -11.31 4.97 3.94
CA TYR A 9 -12.64 5.02 4.53
C TYR A 9 -12.74 6.26 5.43
N SER A 10 -13.73 7.08 5.15
CA SER A 10 -14.00 8.32 5.86
C SER A 10 -15.04 8.08 6.97
N PRO A 11 -15.03 8.87 8.06
CA PRO A 11 -16.00 8.72 9.16
C PRO A 11 -17.47 8.88 8.74
N ASP A 12 -17.72 9.50 7.58
CA ASP A 12 -19.06 9.63 6.98
C ASP A 12 -19.57 8.34 6.31
N GLY A 13 -18.79 7.26 6.41
CA GLY A 13 -19.13 5.96 5.89
C GLY A 13 -18.79 5.75 4.41
N ARG A 14 -18.00 6.65 3.81
CA ARG A 14 -17.67 6.62 2.37
C ARG A 14 -16.20 6.30 2.11
N TRP A 15 -15.96 5.68 0.96
CA TRP A 15 -14.62 5.52 0.41
C TRP A 15 -14.25 6.75 -0.42
N THR A 16 -13.14 7.39 -0.06
CA THR A 16 -12.61 8.55 -0.77
C THR A 16 -11.28 8.20 -1.40
N LYS A 17 -11.12 8.45 -2.70
CA LYS A 17 -9.83 8.29 -3.38
C LYS A 17 -8.81 9.28 -2.83
N ILE A 18 -7.71 8.74 -2.31
CA ILE A 18 -6.59 9.52 -1.76
C ILE A 18 -5.34 9.45 -2.63
N GLY A 19 -5.29 8.53 -3.60
CA GLY A 19 -4.18 8.42 -4.52
C GLY A 19 -4.45 7.44 -5.66
N SER A 20 -3.56 7.44 -6.65
CA SER A 20 -3.52 6.39 -7.67
C SER A 20 -2.11 6.20 -8.22
N ILE A 21 -1.83 4.98 -8.68
CA ILE A 21 -0.56 4.60 -9.30
C ILE A 21 -0.83 3.92 -10.63
N GLY A 22 -0.26 4.47 -11.69
CA GLY A 22 -0.21 3.88 -13.02
C GLY A 22 1.06 3.04 -13.26
N PRO A 23 1.16 2.36 -14.41
CA PRO A 23 2.28 1.46 -14.70
C PRO A 23 3.64 2.15 -14.87
N ALA A 24 3.63 3.45 -15.21
CA ALA A 24 4.83 4.27 -15.36
C ALA A 24 5.25 4.98 -14.07
N ASP A 25 4.39 4.97 -13.04
CA ASP A 25 4.65 5.66 -11.79
C ASP A 25 5.59 4.86 -10.90
N LEU A 26 6.27 5.56 -10.01
CA LEU A 26 7.06 4.93 -8.96
C LEU A 26 6.12 4.18 -7.99
N PRO A 27 6.58 3.07 -7.37
CA PRO A 27 5.79 2.39 -6.35
C PRO A 27 5.42 3.34 -5.20
N GLY A 28 4.21 3.17 -4.67
CA GLY A 28 3.79 3.84 -3.46
C GLY A 28 4.12 2.99 -2.25
N SER A 29 4.16 3.64 -1.10
CA SER A 29 4.35 2.95 0.17
C SER A 29 3.40 3.49 1.24
N LEU A 30 3.12 2.64 2.21
CA LEU A 30 2.37 2.99 3.40
C LEU A 30 2.92 2.21 4.59
N SER A 31 2.90 2.82 5.77
CA SER A 31 3.41 2.19 6.99
C SER A 31 2.30 1.89 7.97
N ASP A 32 2.48 0.78 8.67
CA ASP A 32 1.59 0.33 9.73
C ASP A 32 2.40 0.07 11.00
N ASN A 33 2.17 0.91 12.01
CA ASN A 33 2.84 0.80 13.30
C ASN A 33 2.14 -0.29 14.13
N ARG A 34 2.91 -1.34 14.45
CA ARG A 34 2.44 -2.48 15.21
C ARG A 34 2.34 -2.15 16.71
N PRO A 35 1.43 -2.81 17.45
CA PRO A 35 1.31 -2.62 18.90
C PRO A 35 2.55 -3.00 19.70
N ASP A 36 3.42 -3.86 19.15
CA ASP A 36 4.69 -4.31 19.74
C ASP A 36 5.83 -3.27 19.58
N GLY A 37 5.55 -2.11 18.98
CA GLY A 37 6.54 -1.08 18.67
C GLY A 37 7.28 -1.30 17.34
N GLY A 38 6.99 -2.39 16.62
CA GLY A 38 7.45 -2.62 15.26
C GLY A 38 6.71 -1.78 14.22
N ARG A 39 7.17 -1.83 12.98
CA ARG A 39 6.55 -1.15 11.83
C ARG A 39 6.61 -2.07 10.62
N ASP A 40 5.46 -2.28 10.01
CA ASP A 40 5.37 -2.94 8.71
C ASP A 40 5.35 -1.87 7.63
N VAL A 41 6.04 -2.13 6.53
CA VAL A 41 6.00 -1.26 5.34
C VAL A 41 5.34 -2.02 4.20
N TYR A 42 4.22 -1.48 3.75
CA TYR A 42 3.51 -1.97 2.57
C TYR A 42 3.96 -1.18 1.36
N VAL A 43 4.42 -1.89 0.33
CA VAL A 43 4.82 -1.29 -0.96
C VAL A 43 3.87 -1.78 -2.02
N PHE A 44 3.35 -0.89 -2.85
CA PHE A 44 2.36 -1.23 -3.87
C PHE A 44 2.71 -0.62 -5.22
N LYS A 45 2.46 -1.39 -6.29
CA LYS A 45 2.76 -0.99 -7.67
C LYS A 45 1.70 -1.46 -8.65
N CYS A 46 1.55 -0.75 -9.76
CA CYS A 46 0.76 -1.17 -10.92
C CYS A 46 1.72 -1.64 -12.02
N LEU A 47 1.46 -2.81 -12.61
CA LEU A 47 2.28 -3.46 -13.63
C LEU A 47 1.55 -3.57 -14.98
N GLY A 48 0.57 -2.70 -15.23
CA GLY A 48 -0.35 -2.85 -16.35
C GLY A 48 -1.57 -3.65 -15.90
N PRO A 49 -1.81 -4.90 -16.37
CA PRO A 49 -3.02 -5.66 -16.05
C PRO A 49 -3.05 -6.28 -14.63
N LEU A 50 -2.07 -5.94 -13.79
CA LEU A 50 -1.86 -6.50 -12.47
C LEU A 50 -1.34 -5.40 -11.54
N SER A 51 -1.88 -5.34 -10.34
CA SER A 51 -1.29 -4.60 -9.22
C SER A 51 -0.84 -5.57 -8.14
N VAL A 52 0.26 -5.25 -7.48
CA VAL A 52 0.85 -6.09 -6.43
C VAL A 52 1.11 -5.24 -5.20
N ILE A 53 0.71 -5.75 -4.04
CA ILE A 53 1.02 -5.21 -2.72
C ILE A 53 1.98 -6.18 -2.02
N TYR A 54 3.10 -5.64 -1.55
CA TYR A 54 4.12 -6.32 -0.78
C TYR A 54 4.09 -5.84 0.66
N ARG A 55 4.51 -6.68 1.61
CA ARG A 55 4.82 -6.31 2.99
C ARG A 55 6.27 -6.64 3.28
N SER A 56 6.96 -5.70 3.93
CA SER A 56 8.25 -5.94 4.56
C SER A 56 8.10 -5.76 6.08
N ASP A 57 8.60 -6.74 6.83
CA ASP A 57 8.58 -6.82 8.30
C ASP A 57 9.72 -6.02 8.96
N ALA A 58 10.70 -5.58 8.16
CA ALA A 58 11.85 -4.81 8.60
C ALA A 58 11.58 -3.31 8.43
N GLY A 59 11.20 -2.66 9.54
CA GLY A 59 11.06 -1.21 9.66
C GLY A 59 12.39 -0.43 9.54
N MET A 60 13.22 -0.72 8.54
CA MET A 60 14.34 0.14 8.16
C MET A 60 13.87 1.12 7.10
N ASP A 61 13.64 2.36 7.53
CA ASP A 61 13.56 3.52 6.64
C ASP A 61 14.93 3.69 5.96
N ILE A 62 15.09 3.12 4.78
CA ILE A 62 16.24 3.42 3.92
C ILE A 62 15.77 4.47 2.92
N GLU A 63 15.86 5.75 3.30
CA GLU A 63 15.94 6.86 2.33
C GLU A 63 17.35 6.87 1.72
N THR A 64 17.65 5.93 0.82
CA THR A 64 18.71 6.13 -0.18
C THR A 64 18.08 6.62 -1.46
N GLY A 65 18.58 7.77 -1.95
CA GLY A 65 18.05 8.64 -3.00
C GLY A 65 17.89 8.05 -4.41
N SER A 66 17.53 6.78 -4.52
CA SER A 66 17.10 6.10 -5.73
C SER A 66 16.42 4.80 -5.32
N LEU A 67 15.18 4.90 -4.83
CA LEU A 67 14.11 3.89 -4.79
C LEU A 67 14.49 2.44 -5.18
N ARG A 68 14.09 1.44 -4.37
CA ARG A 68 13.83 0.01 -4.75
C ARG A 68 14.80 -1.09 -4.29
N GLU A 69 15.73 -0.86 -3.38
CA GLU A 69 16.53 -1.98 -2.83
C GLU A 69 15.78 -2.84 -1.78
N ILE A 70 14.55 -2.46 -1.40
CA ILE A 70 13.66 -3.24 -0.51
C ILE A 70 13.24 -4.59 -1.16
N ALA A 71 13.45 -4.76 -2.47
CA ALA A 71 13.04 -5.94 -3.22
C ALA A 71 13.90 -7.20 -3.00
N ALA A 72 15.04 -7.15 -2.30
CA ALA A 72 16.01 -8.27 -2.30
C ALA A 72 16.08 -9.10 -1.01
N SER A 73 15.55 -8.65 0.15
CA SER A 73 15.53 -9.48 1.36
C SER A 73 14.30 -9.20 2.22
N GLY A 74 13.36 -10.15 2.29
CA GLY A 74 12.28 -10.14 3.29
C GLY A 74 10.95 -9.49 2.89
N SER A 75 10.69 -9.24 1.61
CA SER A 75 9.36 -8.77 1.15
C SER A 75 8.47 -9.95 0.75
N GLU A 76 7.29 -10.08 1.34
CA GLU A 76 6.28 -11.06 0.95
C GLU A 76 5.17 -10.42 0.11
N VAL A 77 4.60 -11.16 -0.84
CA VAL A 77 3.42 -10.72 -1.58
C VAL A 77 2.20 -10.90 -0.68
N VAL A 78 1.57 -9.79 -0.32
CA VAL A 78 0.33 -9.78 0.48
C VAL A 78 -0.87 -10.00 -0.43
N LYS A 79 -0.88 -9.33 -1.59
CA LYS A 79 -2.02 -9.40 -2.50
C LYS A 79 -1.65 -9.05 -3.94
N GLU A 80 -2.30 -9.77 -4.85
CA GLU A 80 -2.39 -9.46 -6.27
C GLU A 80 -3.81 -9.04 -6.63
N LEU A 81 -3.94 -7.99 -7.45
CA LEU A 81 -5.22 -7.44 -7.89
C LEU A 81 -5.23 -7.29 -9.41
N ARG A 82 -6.32 -7.71 -10.04
CA ARG A 82 -6.58 -7.54 -11.48
C ARG A 82 -7.89 -6.78 -11.66
N SER A 83 -8.13 -6.26 -12.86
CA SER A 83 -9.40 -5.61 -13.18
C SER A 83 -10.56 -6.58 -12.95
N GLY A 84 -11.60 -6.11 -12.23
CA GLY A 84 -12.75 -6.92 -11.83
C GLY A 84 -12.54 -7.84 -10.62
N SER A 85 -11.34 -7.85 -10.01
CA SER A 85 -11.12 -8.55 -8.73
C SER A 85 -11.74 -7.78 -7.57
N GLU A 86 -12.11 -8.51 -6.51
CA GLU A 86 -12.49 -7.90 -5.24
C GLU A 86 -11.39 -6.96 -4.72
N PRO A 87 -11.75 -5.77 -4.20
CA PRO A 87 -10.79 -4.88 -3.59
C PRO A 87 -10.01 -5.53 -2.45
N TYR A 88 -8.78 -5.05 -2.23
CA TYR A 88 -8.04 -5.41 -1.03
C TYR A 88 -8.20 -4.33 0.02
N GLU A 89 -8.68 -4.71 1.20
CA GLU A 89 -8.88 -3.80 2.32
C GLU A 89 -7.94 -4.17 3.47
N MET A 90 -7.42 -3.14 4.14
CA MET A 90 -6.60 -3.29 5.32
C MET A 90 -6.82 -2.14 6.29
N ARG A 91 -6.46 -2.35 7.57
CA ARG A 91 -6.43 -1.29 8.58
C ARG A 91 -4.99 -0.97 8.90
N VAL A 92 -4.68 0.33 9.00
CA VAL A 92 -3.32 0.81 9.19
C VAL A 92 -3.28 1.89 10.25
N LYS A 93 -2.32 1.78 11.15
CA LYS A 93 -2.05 2.80 12.16
C LYS A 93 -0.78 3.54 11.77
N THR A 94 -0.92 4.83 11.46
CA THR A 94 0.22 5.69 11.16
C THR A 94 0.56 6.55 12.37
N ASP A 95 1.80 7.04 12.44
CA ASP A 95 2.25 8.04 13.40
C ASP A 95 1.37 9.31 13.40
N LYS A 96 0.86 9.68 12.22
CA LYS A 96 0.04 10.87 11.98
C LYS A 96 -1.44 10.67 12.30
N SER A 97 -1.87 9.51 12.81
CA SER A 97 -3.29 9.29 13.16
C SER A 97 -3.44 8.48 14.45
N PRO A 98 -4.13 9.02 15.46
CA PRO A 98 -4.34 8.31 16.72
C PRO A 98 -5.20 7.05 16.53
N GLU A 99 -6.17 7.11 15.62
CA GLU A 99 -7.05 6.00 15.26
C GLU A 99 -6.57 5.27 13.99
N PRO A 100 -6.68 3.92 13.92
CA PRO A 100 -6.41 3.17 12.70
C PRO A 100 -7.33 3.62 11.55
N ARG A 101 -6.76 3.75 10.35
CA ARG A 101 -7.51 4.07 9.12
C ARG A 101 -7.76 2.81 8.32
N GLN A 102 -8.93 2.69 7.70
CA GLN A 102 -9.20 1.63 6.73
C GLN A 102 -8.81 2.12 5.34
N ILE A 103 -7.96 1.36 4.67
CA ILE A 103 -7.45 1.63 3.33
C ILE A 103 -7.91 0.52 2.39
N ARG A 104 -8.29 0.89 1.18
CA ARG A 104 -8.68 -0.03 0.13
C ARG A 104 -7.87 0.21 -1.14
N PHE A 105 -7.47 -0.89 -1.76
CA PHE A 105 -6.78 -0.93 -3.04
C PHE A 105 -7.72 -1.55 -4.08
N VAL A 106 -7.91 -0.84 -5.20
CA VAL A 106 -8.77 -1.27 -6.30
C VAL A 106 -7.97 -1.21 -7.60
N HIS A 107 -7.93 -2.30 -8.35
CA HIS A 107 -7.36 -2.28 -9.70
C HIS A 107 -8.45 -1.91 -10.71
N VAL A 108 -8.24 -0.81 -11.44
CA VAL A 108 -9.17 -0.22 -12.41
C VAL A 108 -8.58 -0.28 -13.80
#